data_AF-A0A2D9HF40-F1
#
_entry.id   AF-A0A2D9HF40-F1
#
_cell.length_a   1.000
_cell.length_b   1.000
_cell.length_c   1.000
_cell.angle_alpha   90.00
_cell.angle_beta   90.00
_cell.angle_gamma   90.00
#
_symmetry.space_group_name_H-M   'P 1'
#
loop_
_entity.id
_entity.type
_entity.pdbx_description
1 polymer ?
#
loop_
_entity_poly.entity_id
_entity_poly.type
_entity_poly.pdbx_seq_one_letter_code
_entity_poly.pdbx_strand_id
1 'polypeptide(L)'
;GPEPKLLNYKWQLIGESGSNCGFTETVRLTGNYGECTTDSDCSDDRVCSQGFCRQERCVGRVSYYVDPAGSDDFSSAERSKSTQAVEDAMRSWKLVPCTVWDAASRDVPDNMTWSAANDGFNKFFFMEQGFRSLGGPGTLGITVSHFQGGGSPTSDADIVFNGQDHRWTSRDGGSGSTDIFSVALHEIGHFLGLGHPCELSQGDCSVDAVMNPTWSGQPEVGPRPSDVLGVCELYPGVRPPVDDGSMRLGEPCTNDCECASGICRYGQCSRRCRIDDPCPQAGGTKCVLARNGEGLCMSPVFVGEGQAKYPLGAQCSPREAHRCESGRCTFVDIRGVRYGLCTTACSDDAACAPGTVCREGSCLLDEQVAEPCTSGPDPVDPGEGCSCEGSHTSLVFLLMSGALFVRRRRERSPIR
;
A
#
# COMPACT_ATOMS: atom_id res chain seq x y z
N GLY A 1 -9.57 27.08 -2.98
CA GLY A 1 -8.34 27.32 -2.19
C GLY A 1 -7.48 26.08 -2.25
N PRO A 2 -6.26 26.06 -1.68
CA PRO A 2 -5.52 24.81 -1.52
C PRO A 2 -6.31 23.85 -0.61
N GLU A 3 -6.34 22.56 -0.94
CA GLU A 3 -7.00 21.55 -0.10
C GLU A 3 -6.29 21.41 1.26
N PRO A 4 -7.04 21.23 2.36
CA PRO A 4 -6.47 21.08 3.69
C PRO A 4 -5.77 19.73 3.87
N LYS A 5 -4.60 19.74 4.53
CA LYS A 5 -3.83 18.53 4.89
C LYS A 5 -4.34 17.95 6.20
N LEU A 6 -4.54 16.63 6.24
CA LEU A 6 -5.15 15.93 7.38
C LEU A 6 -4.13 15.40 8.40
N LEU A 7 -3.32 16.30 8.98
CA LEU A 7 -2.22 15.96 9.87
C LEU A 7 -2.54 16.33 11.32
N ASN A 8 -2.99 15.37 12.13
CA ASN A 8 -3.16 15.61 13.58
C ASN A 8 -1.81 15.82 14.26
N TYR A 9 -0.81 15.00 13.98
CA TYR A 9 0.57 15.29 14.36
C TYR A 9 1.56 14.54 13.44
N LYS A 10 2.84 14.95 13.45
CA LYS A 10 3.91 14.25 12.72
C LYS A 10 4.22 12.91 13.43
N TRP A 11 3.38 11.92 13.21
CA TRP A 11 3.58 10.56 13.70
C TRP A 11 4.15 9.70 12.58
N GLN A 12 5.09 8.84 12.93
CA GLN A 12 5.66 7.87 12.00
C GLN A 12 5.65 6.52 12.69
N LEU A 13 5.16 5.48 12.03
CA LEU A 13 5.42 4.11 12.44
C LEU A 13 6.87 3.78 12.08
N ILE A 14 7.68 3.30 13.05
CA ILE A 14 9.01 2.77 12.73
C ILE A 14 8.80 1.32 12.27
N GLY A 15 9.17 1.01 11.04
CA GLY A 15 9.23 -0.38 10.59
C GLY A 15 10.34 -1.18 11.26
N GLU A 16 10.42 -2.47 10.94
CA GLU A 16 11.45 -3.37 11.49
C GLU A 16 12.87 -2.85 11.18
N SER A 17 13.72 -2.70 12.20
CA SER A 17 15.13 -2.33 12.05
C SER A 17 15.99 -3.57 11.75
N GLY A 18 16.83 -3.53 10.71
CA GLY A 18 17.72 -4.63 10.30
C GLY A 18 18.37 -4.38 8.93
N SER A 19 19.21 -5.31 8.46
CA SER A 19 20.00 -5.24 7.21
C SER A 19 19.19 -5.21 5.89
N ASN A 20 17.85 -5.16 5.97
CA ASN A 20 16.94 -4.99 4.85
C ASN A 20 16.21 -3.64 4.96
N CYS A 21 16.97 -2.53 4.99
CA CYS A 21 16.37 -1.19 4.88
C CYS A 21 15.76 -1.03 3.48
N GLY A 22 14.44 -1.22 3.36
CA GLY A 22 13.73 -1.05 2.08
C GLY A 22 13.50 0.40 1.69
N PHE A 23 13.48 1.34 2.65
CA PHE A 23 13.14 2.74 2.42
C PHE A 23 13.89 3.68 3.38
N THR A 24 14.39 4.79 2.87
CA THR A 24 14.97 5.89 3.65
C THR A 24 14.04 7.10 3.57
N GLU A 25 13.56 7.60 4.71
CA GLU A 25 12.75 8.82 4.77
C GLU A 25 13.59 9.97 5.34
N THR A 26 13.40 11.18 4.79
CA THR A 26 14.10 12.38 5.22
C THR A 26 13.27 13.19 6.22
N VAL A 27 13.40 12.89 7.53
CA VAL A 27 12.56 13.49 8.57
C VAL A 27 13.06 14.89 8.97
N ARG A 28 12.15 15.88 8.99
CA ARG A 28 12.43 17.22 9.55
C ARG A 28 12.24 17.19 11.06
N LEU A 29 13.34 17.07 11.80
CA LEU A 29 13.34 17.11 13.27
C LEU A 29 12.91 18.50 13.77
N THR A 30 11.91 18.59 14.64
CA THR A 30 11.48 19.85 15.25
C THR A 30 12.39 20.20 16.43
N GLY A 31 13.21 21.23 16.24
CA GLY A 31 14.09 21.86 17.22
C GLY A 31 14.95 22.92 16.52
N ASN A 32 15.46 23.92 17.26
CA ASN A 32 16.34 24.99 16.73
C ASN A 32 17.71 24.44 16.29
N TYR A 33 17.77 23.64 15.23
CA TYR A 33 19.01 23.02 14.77
C TYR A 33 19.16 23.12 13.26
N GLY A 34 20.07 24.01 12.87
CA GLY A 34 20.90 23.94 11.66
C GLY A 34 20.17 24.19 10.34
N GLU A 35 20.08 25.47 9.95
CA GLU A 35 20.08 25.77 8.52
C GLU A 35 21.37 25.19 7.90
N CYS A 36 21.26 24.65 6.69
CA CYS A 36 22.38 24.04 6.00
C CYS A 36 22.38 24.44 4.53
N THR A 37 23.56 24.41 3.91
CA THR A 37 23.76 24.56 2.47
C THR A 37 24.26 23.27 1.84
N THR A 38 24.95 22.45 2.65
CA THR A 38 25.59 21.18 2.27
C THR A 38 25.53 20.19 3.43
N ASP A 39 25.70 18.89 3.15
CA ASP A 39 25.65 17.83 4.17
C ASP A 39 26.68 18.02 5.29
N SER A 40 27.82 18.65 4.99
CA SER A 40 28.85 18.96 5.99
C SER A 40 28.43 19.98 7.04
N ASP A 41 27.34 20.72 6.81
CA ASP A 41 26.78 21.64 7.79
C ASP A 41 25.97 20.89 8.88
N CYS A 42 25.74 19.59 8.69
CA CYS A 42 24.98 18.73 9.59
C CYS A 42 25.91 17.86 10.45
N SER A 43 25.55 17.69 11.73
CA SER A 43 26.25 16.77 12.64
C SER A 43 25.70 15.34 12.49
N ASP A 44 26.48 14.32 12.82
CA ASP A 44 26.08 12.89 12.75
C ASP A 44 25.70 12.43 11.32
N ASP A 45 24.91 11.35 11.20
CA ASP A 45 24.45 10.75 9.92
C ASP A 45 23.32 11.55 9.25
N ARG A 46 23.41 12.89 9.24
CA ARG A 46 22.37 13.79 8.73
C ARG A 46 22.74 14.42 7.39
N VAL A 47 21.73 14.63 6.54
CA VAL A 47 21.86 15.12 5.17
C VAL A 47 21.18 16.48 5.06
N CYS A 48 21.77 17.39 4.29
CA CYS A 48 21.21 18.71 4.06
C CYS A 48 20.16 18.66 2.96
N SER A 49 18.90 18.95 3.30
CA SER A 49 17.80 18.91 2.33
C SER A 49 16.85 20.08 2.51
N GLN A 50 16.71 20.86 1.44
CA GLN A 50 15.91 22.09 1.37
C GLN A 50 16.29 23.13 2.44
N GLY A 51 17.60 23.29 2.70
CA GLY A 51 18.10 24.32 3.61
C GLY A 51 18.11 23.95 5.09
N PHE A 52 17.78 22.69 5.44
CA PHE A 52 17.76 22.21 6.82
C PHE A 52 18.42 20.84 6.94
N CYS A 53 19.13 20.61 8.04
CA CYS A 53 19.68 19.30 8.37
C CYS A 53 18.56 18.31 8.68
N ARG A 54 18.57 17.17 8.01
CA ARG A 54 17.58 16.12 8.17
C ARG A 54 18.25 14.78 8.43
N GLN A 55 17.58 13.89 9.15
CA GLN A 55 18.08 12.54 9.37
C GLN A 55 17.41 11.59 8.38
N GLU A 56 18.21 10.80 7.67
CA GLU A 56 17.70 9.63 6.96
C GLU A 56 17.33 8.57 7.99
N ARG A 57 16.05 8.22 8.06
CA ARG A 57 15.58 7.14 8.91
C ARG A 57 15.21 5.97 8.03
N CYS A 58 15.72 4.77 8.34
CA CYS A 58 15.18 3.55 7.76
C CYS A 58 13.72 3.41 8.22
N VAL A 59 12.78 3.59 7.29
CA VAL A 59 11.40 3.17 7.50
C VAL A 59 11.34 1.75 6.97
N GLY A 60 11.53 0.77 7.86
CA GLY A 60 11.35 -0.63 7.51
C GLY A 60 9.92 -0.88 7.02
N ARG A 61 9.69 -2.03 6.37
CA ARG A 61 8.32 -2.46 6.08
C ARG A 61 7.58 -2.69 7.40
N VAL A 62 6.39 -2.12 7.55
CA VAL A 62 5.56 -2.33 8.74
C VAL A 62 4.90 -3.70 8.66
N SER A 63 5.13 -4.55 9.66
CA SER A 63 4.44 -5.84 9.76
C SER A 63 3.07 -5.67 10.41
N TYR A 64 2.06 -6.34 9.87
CA TYR A 64 0.72 -6.43 10.47
C TYR A 64 0.14 -7.84 10.38
N TYR A 65 -0.90 -8.08 11.15
CA TYR A 65 -1.53 -9.39 11.29
C TYR A 65 -3.04 -9.23 11.18
N VAL A 66 -3.65 -9.99 10.27
CA VAL A 66 -5.11 -10.00 10.07
C VAL A 66 -5.67 -11.27 10.68
N ASP A 67 -6.70 -11.14 11.52
CA ASP A 67 -7.32 -12.29 12.15
C ASP A 67 -7.98 -13.20 11.11
N PRO A 68 -7.50 -14.44 10.92
CA PRO A 68 -8.08 -15.37 9.97
C PRO A 68 -9.52 -15.78 10.34
N ALA A 69 -9.96 -15.54 11.58
CA ALA A 69 -11.35 -15.73 11.96
C ALA A 69 -12.29 -14.79 11.19
N GLY A 70 -11.82 -13.58 10.84
CA GLY A 70 -12.61 -12.57 10.14
C GLY A 70 -13.88 -12.18 10.91
N SER A 71 -14.84 -11.59 10.20
CA SER A 71 -16.18 -11.30 10.76
C SER A 71 -17.05 -12.56 10.78
N ASP A 72 -17.83 -12.75 11.85
CA ASP A 72 -18.78 -13.85 11.98
C ASP A 72 -20.05 -13.71 11.11
N ASP A 73 -20.26 -12.55 10.48
CA ASP A 73 -21.33 -12.31 9.51
C ASP A 73 -21.14 -13.08 8.20
N PHE A 74 -19.94 -13.62 7.97
CA PHE A 74 -19.61 -14.46 6.84
C PHE A 74 -19.67 -15.93 7.23
N SER A 75 -20.16 -16.77 6.32
CA SER A 75 -20.04 -18.21 6.48
C SER A 75 -18.57 -18.62 6.56
N SER A 76 -18.28 -19.79 7.16
CA SER A 76 -16.90 -20.27 7.28
C SER A 76 -16.16 -20.37 5.93
N ALA A 77 -16.89 -20.67 4.85
CA ALA A 77 -16.36 -20.71 3.48
C ALA A 77 -16.06 -19.32 2.89
N GLU A 78 -16.62 -18.26 3.48
CA GLU A 78 -16.57 -16.89 2.97
C GLU A 78 -15.81 -15.92 3.88
N ARG A 79 -15.32 -16.38 5.04
CA ARG A 79 -14.54 -15.55 5.98
C ARG A 79 -13.35 -14.85 5.34
N SER A 80 -12.72 -15.49 4.37
CA SER A 80 -11.62 -14.89 3.58
C SER A 80 -12.03 -13.60 2.86
N LYS A 81 -13.33 -13.37 2.58
CA LYS A 81 -13.81 -12.11 2.01
C LYS A 81 -13.63 -10.93 2.97
N SER A 82 -13.79 -11.16 4.27
CA SER A 82 -13.62 -10.12 5.29
C SER A 82 -12.15 -9.73 5.45
N THR A 83 -11.25 -10.71 5.51
CA THR A 83 -9.80 -10.46 5.60
C THR A 83 -9.25 -9.87 4.29
N GLN A 84 -9.75 -10.33 3.14
CA GLN A 84 -9.40 -9.77 1.84
C GLN A 84 -9.78 -8.28 1.72
N ALA A 85 -10.92 -7.86 2.27
CA ALA A 85 -11.33 -6.46 2.25
C ALA A 85 -10.37 -5.56 3.06
N VAL A 86 -9.86 -6.04 4.20
CA VAL A 86 -8.83 -5.35 4.98
C VAL A 86 -7.52 -5.25 4.21
N GLU A 87 -7.09 -6.36 3.61
CA GLU A 87 -5.88 -6.41 2.77
C GLU A 87 -5.97 -5.48 1.56
N ASP A 88 -7.17 -5.36 0.99
CA ASP A 88 -7.42 -4.45 -0.12
C ASP A 88 -7.38 -2.98 0.32
N ALA A 89 -7.91 -2.65 1.50
CA ALA A 89 -7.80 -1.31 2.07
C ALA A 89 -6.33 -0.95 2.34
N MET A 90 -5.55 -1.86 2.93
CA MET A 90 -4.11 -1.71 3.15
C MET A 90 -3.37 -1.43 1.84
N ARG A 91 -3.63 -2.25 0.82
CA ARG A 91 -3.02 -2.07 -0.50
C ARG A 91 -3.45 -0.74 -1.16
N SER A 92 -4.62 -0.19 -0.85
CA SER A 92 -5.04 1.12 -1.38
C SER A 92 -4.13 2.26 -0.94
N TRP A 93 -3.76 2.30 0.34
CA TRP A 93 -2.77 3.24 0.86
C TRP A 93 -1.39 2.98 0.28
N LYS A 94 -1.07 1.70 0.04
CA LYS A 94 0.20 1.35 -0.57
C LYS A 94 0.34 1.87 -2.00
N LEU A 95 -0.74 2.08 -2.74
CA LEU A 95 -0.68 2.49 -4.14
C LEU A 95 -0.65 4.01 -4.34
N VAL A 96 -0.57 4.79 -3.25
CA VAL A 96 -0.42 6.23 -3.35
C VAL A 96 1.00 6.56 -3.90
N PRO A 97 1.13 7.30 -5.02
CA PRO A 97 2.39 7.38 -5.77
C PRO A 97 3.47 8.26 -5.11
N CYS A 98 3.09 9.13 -4.16
CA CYS A 98 3.99 10.05 -3.47
C CYS A 98 4.38 9.60 -2.06
N THR A 99 4.15 8.33 -1.73
CA THR A 99 4.57 7.75 -0.45
C THR A 99 5.58 6.62 -0.59
N VAL A 100 6.58 6.61 0.29
CA VAL A 100 7.52 5.49 0.47
C VAL A 100 7.00 4.42 1.43
N TRP A 101 5.94 4.72 2.19
CA TRP A 101 5.43 3.84 3.24
C TRP A 101 5.11 2.46 2.68
N ASP A 102 5.42 1.37 3.38
CA ASP A 102 5.10 0.00 2.96
C ASP A 102 4.73 -0.86 4.17
N ALA A 103 3.90 -1.87 3.92
CA ALA A 103 3.45 -2.81 4.92
C ALA A 103 3.31 -4.22 4.33
N ALA A 104 3.53 -5.26 5.14
CA ALA A 104 3.23 -6.65 4.78
C ALA A 104 2.46 -7.35 5.89
N SER A 105 1.46 -8.13 5.49
CA SER A 105 0.88 -9.12 6.37
C SER A 105 1.88 -10.22 6.68
N ARG A 106 1.79 -10.73 7.89
CA ARG A 106 2.58 -11.85 8.39
C ARG A 106 1.65 -12.96 8.85
N ASP A 107 2.17 -14.17 8.88
CA ASP A 107 1.48 -15.30 9.49
C ASP A 107 1.30 -15.05 10.99
N VAL A 108 0.13 -15.39 11.50
CA VAL A 108 -0.24 -15.21 12.91
C VAL A 108 0.60 -16.16 13.78
N PRO A 109 1.44 -15.65 14.71
CA PRO A 109 2.18 -16.48 15.66
C PRO A 109 1.26 -17.17 16.67
N ASP A 110 1.63 -18.37 17.12
CA ASP A 110 0.84 -19.16 18.08
C ASP A 110 0.58 -18.44 19.43
N ASN A 111 1.42 -17.48 19.79
CA ASN A 111 1.35 -16.74 21.05
C ASN A 111 0.64 -15.38 20.93
N MET A 112 0.11 -15.04 19.75
CA MET A 112 -0.59 -13.78 19.53
C MET A 112 -2.04 -13.86 20.05
N THR A 113 -2.48 -12.80 20.71
CA THR A 113 -3.86 -12.66 21.19
C THR A 113 -4.57 -11.51 20.51
N TRP A 114 -5.82 -11.71 20.12
CA TRP A 114 -6.66 -10.68 19.47
C TRP A 114 -7.27 -9.74 20.52
N SER A 115 -6.49 -8.75 20.92
CA SER A 115 -6.90 -7.68 21.83
C SER A 115 -6.15 -6.39 21.50
N ALA A 116 -6.80 -5.24 21.68
CA ALA A 116 -6.16 -3.92 21.52
C ALA A 116 -5.19 -3.69 22.69
N ALA A 117 -3.91 -4.01 22.49
CA ALA A 117 -2.90 -4.04 23.53
C ALA A 117 -1.54 -3.66 22.97
N ASN A 118 -0.72 -2.99 23.77
CA ASN A 118 0.66 -2.64 23.43
C ASN A 118 1.57 -3.87 23.58
N ASP A 119 1.52 -4.78 22.62
CA ASP A 119 2.27 -6.05 22.59
C ASP A 119 3.27 -6.13 21.42
N GLY A 120 3.37 -5.08 20.61
CA GLY A 120 4.29 -4.97 19.47
C GLY A 120 3.76 -5.64 18.20
N PHE A 121 2.49 -6.03 18.18
CA PHE A 121 1.83 -6.61 17.03
C PHE A 121 0.75 -5.68 16.50
N ASN A 122 0.94 -5.14 15.30
CA ASN A 122 -0.13 -4.39 14.64
C ASN A 122 -1.24 -5.34 14.18
N LYS A 123 -2.35 -5.43 14.92
CA LYS A 123 -3.42 -6.41 14.67
C LYS A 123 -4.64 -5.78 14.00
N PHE A 124 -5.32 -6.58 13.19
CA PHE A 124 -6.55 -6.23 12.48
C PHE A 124 -7.58 -7.33 12.74
N PHE A 125 -8.62 -7.04 13.51
CA PHE A 125 -9.54 -8.08 13.95
C PHE A 125 -10.96 -7.56 14.25
N PHE A 126 -11.92 -8.48 14.20
CA PHE A 126 -13.32 -8.21 14.52
C PHE A 126 -13.59 -8.59 15.97
N MET A 127 -14.13 -7.66 16.74
CA MET A 127 -14.54 -7.92 18.11
C MET A 127 -16.04 -8.17 18.15
N GLU A 128 -16.41 -9.45 18.11
CA GLU A 128 -17.81 -9.91 18.13
C GLU A 128 -18.46 -9.76 19.51
N GLN A 129 -17.67 -9.64 20.57
CA GLN A 129 -18.12 -9.40 21.93
C GLN A 129 -17.13 -8.52 22.68
N GLY A 130 -17.65 -7.59 23.49
CA GLY A 130 -16.82 -6.73 24.35
C GLY A 130 -16.36 -5.42 23.69
N PHE A 131 -16.71 -5.18 22.42
CA PHE A 131 -16.35 -3.94 21.71
C PHE A 131 -16.83 -2.69 22.44
N ARG A 132 -17.95 -2.80 23.17
CA ARG A 132 -18.50 -1.70 23.97
C ARG A 132 -17.59 -1.16 25.08
N SER A 133 -16.51 -1.87 25.41
CA SER A 133 -15.46 -1.37 26.30
C SER A 133 -14.47 -0.41 25.61
N LEU A 134 -14.40 -0.45 24.28
CA LEU A 134 -13.57 0.41 23.43
C LEU A 134 -14.37 1.57 22.82
N GLY A 135 -15.57 1.29 22.30
CA GLY A 135 -16.40 2.24 21.57
C GLY A 135 -17.90 2.12 21.85
N GLY A 136 -18.69 3.08 21.35
CA GLY A 136 -20.16 3.00 21.45
C GLY A 136 -20.76 2.09 20.38
N PRO A 137 -22.06 1.75 20.49
CA PRO A 137 -22.75 0.89 19.50
C PRO A 137 -22.93 1.54 18.11
N GLY A 138 -22.60 2.83 17.96
CA GLY A 138 -22.58 3.51 16.66
C GLY A 138 -21.18 3.60 16.04
N THR A 139 -20.15 3.12 16.73
CA THR A 139 -18.76 3.14 16.26
C THR A 139 -18.51 1.91 15.40
N LEU A 140 -18.09 2.11 14.16
CA LEU A 140 -17.84 1.03 13.20
C LEU A 140 -16.49 0.35 13.42
N GLY A 141 -15.46 1.12 13.73
CA GLY A 141 -14.12 0.65 14.00
C GLY A 141 -13.36 1.66 14.87
N ILE A 142 -12.25 1.20 15.45
CA ILE A 142 -11.31 2.05 16.18
C ILE A 142 -9.89 1.58 15.87
N THR A 143 -9.02 2.55 15.59
CA THR A 143 -7.58 2.37 15.61
C THR A 143 -7.02 2.77 16.98
N VAL A 144 -6.51 1.81 17.72
CA VAL A 144 -5.86 2.00 19.02
C VAL A 144 -4.36 2.09 18.80
N SER A 145 -3.81 3.29 18.92
CA SER A 145 -2.36 3.53 18.82
C SER A 145 -1.71 3.60 20.20
N HIS A 146 -0.56 2.95 20.37
CA HIS A 146 0.24 3.00 21.58
C HIS A 146 1.55 3.77 21.37
N PHE A 147 1.76 4.76 22.23
CA PHE A 147 2.90 5.68 22.16
C PHE A 147 3.91 5.41 23.26
N GLN A 148 5.19 5.45 22.91
CA GLN A 148 6.23 5.74 23.90
C GLN A 148 6.23 7.26 24.14
N GLY A 149 6.16 7.71 25.39
CA GLY A 149 6.01 9.13 25.73
C GLY A 149 7.07 10.06 25.10
N GLY A 150 6.76 11.35 25.03
CA GLY A 150 7.71 12.40 24.59
C GLY A 150 7.70 12.71 23.08
N GLY A 151 6.64 12.36 22.35
CA GLY A 151 6.57 12.55 20.89
C GLY A 151 7.32 11.47 20.10
N SER A 152 7.57 10.31 20.73
CA SER A 152 8.21 9.18 20.07
C SER A 152 7.24 8.48 19.11
N PRO A 153 7.76 7.86 18.04
CA PRO A 153 7.00 7.05 17.09
C PRO A 153 6.07 6.03 17.75
N THR A 154 4.95 5.73 17.07
CA THR A 154 4.04 4.65 17.46
C THR A 154 4.80 3.32 17.42
N SER A 155 4.81 2.60 18.54
CA SER A 155 5.43 1.27 18.61
C SER A 155 4.47 0.15 18.24
N ASP A 156 3.16 0.44 18.28
CA ASP A 156 2.09 -0.53 18.09
C ASP A 156 0.77 0.17 17.75
N ALA A 157 0.02 -0.36 16.78
CA ALA A 157 -1.31 0.11 16.44
C ALA A 157 -2.24 -1.04 16.03
N ASP A 158 -3.38 -1.12 16.72
CA ASP A 158 -4.40 -2.14 16.54
C ASP A 158 -5.66 -1.58 15.93
N ILE A 159 -6.20 -2.23 14.91
CA ILE A 159 -7.48 -1.91 14.30
C ILE A 159 -8.53 -2.93 14.73
N VAL A 160 -9.54 -2.44 15.43
CA VAL A 160 -10.64 -3.23 15.95
C VAL A 160 -11.92 -2.85 15.24
N PHE A 161 -12.54 -3.81 14.57
CA PHE A 161 -13.86 -3.64 13.97
C PHE A 161 -14.96 -4.05 14.96
N ASN A 162 -16.04 -3.28 15.00
CA ASN A 162 -17.20 -3.56 15.85
C ASN A 162 -18.08 -4.64 15.21
N GLY A 163 -17.72 -5.91 15.44
CA GLY A 163 -18.58 -7.04 15.08
C GLY A 163 -19.80 -7.19 15.99
N GLN A 164 -19.69 -6.74 17.26
CA GLN A 164 -20.75 -6.85 18.25
C GLN A 164 -22.06 -6.14 17.85
N ASP A 165 -21.98 -4.92 17.31
CA ASP A 165 -23.15 -4.07 17.06
C ASP A 165 -23.41 -3.78 15.56
N HIS A 166 -22.54 -4.22 14.65
CA HIS A 166 -22.67 -3.97 13.21
C HIS A 166 -22.56 -5.24 12.37
N ARG A 167 -23.38 -5.30 11.32
CA ARG A 167 -23.35 -6.36 10.32
C ARG A 167 -22.48 -5.98 9.14
N TRP A 168 -21.50 -6.80 8.79
CA TRP A 168 -20.47 -6.52 7.82
C TRP A 168 -20.70 -7.12 6.43
N THR A 169 -20.21 -6.43 5.40
CA THR A 169 -20.04 -6.92 4.03
C THR A 169 -18.66 -6.57 3.50
N SER A 170 -18.17 -7.30 2.48
CA SER A 170 -16.80 -7.14 1.98
C SER A 170 -16.64 -6.08 0.89
N ARG A 171 -17.74 -5.74 0.18
CA ARG A 171 -17.82 -4.67 -0.85
C ARG A 171 -19.20 -4.43 -1.46
N ASP A 172 -20.16 -5.32 -1.21
CA ASP A 172 -21.47 -5.31 -1.85
C ASP A 172 -22.53 -4.77 -0.87
N GLY A 173 -22.62 -3.44 -0.80
CA GLY A 173 -23.57 -2.73 0.04
C GLY A 173 -25.03 -3.06 -0.30
N GLY A 174 -25.57 -4.09 0.33
CA GLY A 174 -27.01 -4.19 0.57
C GLY A 174 -27.43 -3.17 1.64
N SER A 175 -28.63 -2.62 1.52
CA SER A 175 -29.17 -1.69 2.52
C SER A 175 -29.11 -2.32 3.93
N GLY A 176 -28.44 -1.64 4.88
CA GLY A 176 -28.34 -2.07 6.28
C GLY A 176 -27.11 -2.89 6.65
N SER A 177 -26.07 -2.91 5.81
CA SER A 177 -24.77 -3.54 6.11
C SER A 177 -23.60 -2.56 5.98
N THR A 178 -22.57 -2.76 6.79
CA THR A 178 -21.36 -1.92 6.85
C THR A 178 -20.28 -2.51 5.94
N ASP A 179 -19.71 -1.68 5.07
CA ASP A 179 -18.64 -2.11 4.16
C ASP A 179 -17.28 -2.16 4.88
N ILE A 180 -16.70 -3.37 4.99
CA ILE A 180 -15.40 -3.59 5.65
C ILE A 180 -14.31 -2.78 4.94
N PHE A 181 -14.29 -2.77 3.60
CA PHE A 181 -13.25 -2.05 2.87
C PHE A 181 -13.25 -0.55 3.24
N SER A 182 -14.42 0.08 3.27
CA SER A 182 -14.56 1.50 3.62
C SER A 182 -14.09 1.82 5.03
N VAL A 183 -14.50 1.01 6.02
CA VAL A 183 -14.10 1.23 7.41
C VAL A 183 -12.61 0.92 7.60
N ALA A 184 -12.11 -0.18 7.04
CA ALA A 184 -10.69 -0.51 7.08
C ALA A 184 -9.84 0.58 6.41
N LEU A 185 -10.31 1.16 5.31
CA LEU A 185 -9.60 2.25 4.63
C LEU A 185 -9.46 3.48 5.53
N HIS A 186 -10.52 3.83 6.27
CA HIS A 186 -10.52 4.90 7.27
C HIS A 186 -9.59 4.59 8.45
N GLU A 187 -9.74 3.42 9.07
CA GLU A 187 -8.92 3.03 10.22
C GLU A 187 -7.44 2.92 9.83
N ILE A 188 -7.11 2.43 8.64
CA ILE A 188 -5.72 2.40 8.17
C ILE A 188 -5.17 3.82 7.97
N GLY A 189 -6.01 4.81 7.64
CA GLY A 189 -5.58 6.19 7.66
C GLY A 189 -5.13 6.65 9.07
N HIS A 190 -5.87 6.28 10.12
CA HIS A 190 -5.41 6.50 11.50
C HIS A 190 -4.15 5.70 11.84
N PHE A 191 -4.05 4.45 11.38
CA PHE A 191 -2.85 3.61 11.52
C PHE A 191 -1.62 4.30 10.93
N LEU A 192 -1.79 5.00 9.80
CA LEU A 192 -0.76 5.80 9.15
C LEU A 192 -0.45 7.11 9.88
N GLY A 193 -1.32 7.57 10.78
CA GLY A 193 -1.18 8.83 11.52
C GLY A 193 -2.06 9.98 11.01
N LEU A 194 -3.00 9.72 10.10
CA LEU A 194 -3.95 10.72 9.62
C LEU A 194 -5.03 11.02 10.66
N GLY A 195 -5.40 12.29 10.75
CA GLY A 195 -6.47 12.78 11.63
C GLY A 195 -7.80 12.93 10.92
N HIS A 196 -8.87 13.11 11.69
CA HIS A 196 -10.13 13.56 11.10
C HIS A 196 -10.00 15.03 10.65
N PRO A 197 -10.54 15.42 9.48
CA PRO A 197 -10.51 16.81 9.03
C PRO A 197 -11.03 17.81 10.06
N CYS A 198 -12.09 17.45 10.76
CA CYS A 198 -12.77 18.29 11.73
C CYS A 198 -11.93 18.63 12.96
N GLU A 199 -10.97 17.77 13.30
CA GLU A 199 -10.07 18.01 14.43
C GLU A 199 -9.01 19.07 14.06
N LEU A 200 -8.78 19.27 12.76
CA LEU A 200 -7.72 20.09 12.20
C LEU A 200 -8.17 21.45 11.68
N SER A 201 -9.42 21.50 11.22
CA SER A 201 -10.02 22.66 10.55
C SER A 201 -10.93 23.48 11.48
N GLN A 202 -10.74 23.40 12.81
CA GLN A 202 -11.60 24.04 13.81
C GLN A 202 -13.07 23.56 13.75
N GLY A 203 -13.28 22.26 13.51
CA GLY A 203 -14.61 21.63 13.49
C GLY A 203 -15.23 21.46 12.10
N ASP A 204 -14.56 21.88 11.03
CA ASP A 204 -15.08 21.74 9.67
C ASP A 204 -14.87 20.32 9.11
N CYS A 205 -15.95 19.56 9.04
CA CYS A 205 -16.00 18.21 8.45
C CYS A 205 -16.35 18.22 6.94
N SER A 206 -16.34 19.37 6.26
CA SER A 206 -16.84 19.47 4.87
C SER A 206 -15.84 19.00 3.80
N VAL A 207 -14.62 18.64 4.20
CA VAL A 207 -13.59 18.12 3.30
C VAL A 207 -14.01 16.75 2.78
N ASP A 208 -13.97 16.53 1.46
CA ASP A 208 -14.14 15.19 0.89
C ASP A 208 -12.90 14.35 1.25
N ALA A 209 -13.05 13.48 2.24
CA ALA A 209 -12.00 12.67 2.84
C ALA A 209 -12.61 11.34 3.28
N VAL A 210 -11.88 10.24 3.05
CA VAL A 210 -12.18 8.97 3.72
C VAL A 210 -12.04 9.13 5.23
N MET A 211 -11.13 10.01 5.67
CA MET A 211 -10.91 10.32 7.08
C MET A 211 -12.03 11.13 7.75
N ASN A 212 -13.19 11.31 7.13
CA ASN A 212 -14.32 11.89 7.86
C ASN A 212 -14.81 10.94 8.97
N PRO A 213 -15.13 11.45 10.18
CA PRO A 213 -15.50 10.63 11.35
C PRO A 213 -16.84 9.90 11.19
N THR A 214 -17.60 10.21 10.14
CA THR A 214 -18.92 9.64 9.89
C THR A 214 -18.92 8.99 8.52
N TRP A 215 -19.27 7.71 8.47
CA TRP A 215 -19.44 7.00 7.22
C TRP A 215 -20.74 7.41 6.53
N SER A 216 -20.67 7.73 5.24
CA SER A 216 -21.80 8.16 4.42
C SER A 216 -22.79 7.03 4.08
N GLY A 217 -22.44 5.78 4.41
CA GLY A 217 -23.18 4.60 3.99
C GLY A 217 -22.93 4.20 2.53
N GLN A 218 -22.02 4.90 1.84
CA GLN A 218 -21.60 4.55 0.48
C GLN A 218 -20.25 3.82 0.51
N PRO A 219 -20.06 2.77 -0.30
CA PRO A 219 -18.78 2.11 -0.41
C PRO A 219 -17.71 3.05 -0.98
N GLU A 220 -16.58 3.10 -0.30
CA GLU A 220 -15.36 3.76 -0.70
C GLU A 220 -14.61 2.96 -1.76
N VAL A 221 -13.80 3.67 -2.55
CA VAL A 221 -13.00 3.08 -3.64
C VAL A 221 -11.50 3.30 -3.46
N GLY A 222 -11.07 4.12 -2.51
CA GLY A 222 -9.68 4.46 -2.24
C GLY A 222 -9.54 5.83 -1.56
N PRO A 223 -8.31 6.22 -1.14
CA PRO A 223 -8.06 7.53 -0.52
C PRO A 223 -8.49 8.70 -1.41
N ARG A 224 -9.04 9.76 -0.80
CA ARG A 224 -9.39 11.02 -1.48
C ARG A 224 -8.15 11.92 -1.62
N PRO A 225 -8.21 12.99 -2.45
CA PRO A 225 -7.08 13.90 -2.61
C PRO A 225 -6.52 14.47 -1.29
N SER A 226 -7.38 14.85 -0.35
CA SER A 226 -6.99 15.34 0.99
C SER A 226 -6.24 14.27 1.81
N ASP A 227 -6.70 13.03 1.74
CA ASP A 227 -6.06 11.86 2.35
C ASP A 227 -4.67 11.59 1.74
N VAL A 228 -4.58 11.66 0.39
CA VAL A 228 -3.33 11.51 -0.37
C VAL A 228 -2.31 12.59 0.02
N LEU A 229 -2.74 13.84 0.11
CA LEU A 229 -1.89 14.95 0.56
C LEU A 229 -1.38 14.74 1.99
N GLY A 230 -2.22 14.18 2.87
CA GLY A 230 -1.85 13.84 4.23
C GLY A 230 -0.76 12.76 4.26
N VAL A 231 -0.99 11.61 3.63
CA VAL A 231 -0.05 10.48 3.69
C VAL A 231 1.27 10.80 2.99
N CYS A 232 1.25 11.59 1.92
CA CYS A 232 2.47 12.01 1.22
C CYS A 232 3.28 13.06 1.98
N GLU A 233 2.67 13.81 2.90
CA GLU A 233 3.42 14.65 3.84
C GLU A 233 4.05 13.82 4.96
N LEU A 234 3.35 12.76 5.44
CA LEU A 234 3.85 11.91 6.51
C LEU A 234 5.01 11.00 6.07
N TYR A 235 4.94 10.48 4.84
CA TYR A 235 5.88 9.49 4.31
C TYR A 235 6.34 9.86 2.89
N PRO A 236 6.92 11.04 2.66
CA PRO A 236 7.22 11.53 1.32
C PRO A 236 8.23 10.64 0.58
N GLY A 237 7.95 10.40 -0.70
CA GLY A 237 8.91 9.87 -1.66
C GLY A 237 8.28 8.84 -2.60
N VAL A 238 9.11 8.19 -3.41
CA VAL A 238 8.67 7.19 -4.38
C VAL A 238 9.18 5.84 -3.89
N ARG A 239 8.30 4.84 -3.80
CA ARG A 239 8.75 3.49 -3.47
C ARG A 239 9.76 3.00 -4.52
N PRO A 240 10.92 2.49 -4.11
CA PRO A 240 11.70 1.61 -4.97
C PRO A 240 10.84 0.43 -5.47
N PRO A 241 11.20 -0.11 -6.64
CA PRO A 241 10.59 -1.33 -7.16
C PRO A 241 10.63 -2.48 -6.14
N VAL A 242 9.82 -3.51 -6.37
CA VAL A 242 9.89 -4.81 -5.67
C VAL A 242 11.35 -5.32 -5.68
N ASP A 243 11.70 -6.21 -4.74
CA ASP A 243 13.05 -6.73 -4.53
C ASP A 243 13.75 -7.31 -5.80
N ASP A 244 13.00 -7.57 -6.88
CA ASP A 244 13.48 -7.98 -8.20
C ASP A 244 13.62 -6.84 -9.23
N GLY A 245 13.45 -5.58 -8.82
CA GLY A 245 13.46 -4.40 -9.68
C GLY A 245 12.14 -4.11 -10.39
N SER A 246 11.08 -4.89 -10.15
CA SER A 246 9.79 -4.74 -10.84
C SER A 246 8.76 -3.87 -10.08
N MET A 247 7.86 -3.23 -10.80
CA MET A 247 6.84 -2.29 -10.37
C MET A 247 5.53 -3.04 -10.13
N ARG A 248 4.77 -2.63 -9.11
CA ARG A 248 3.51 -3.25 -8.68
C ARG A 248 2.33 -2.77 -9.51
N LEU A 249 1.22 -3.52 -9.46
CA LEU A 249 -0.05 -3.12 -10.06
C LEU A 249 -0.42 -1.67 -9.70
N GLY A 250 -0.64 -0.81 -10.69
CA GLY A 250 -1.00 0.60 -10.54
C GLY A 250 0.18 1.58 -10.51
N GLU A 251 1.42 1.09 -10.33
CA GLU A 251 2.62 1.94 -10.37
C GLU A 251 2.92 2.40 -11.81
N PRO A 252 3.48 3.61 -12.01
CA PRO A 252 3.77 4.12 -13.35
C PRO A 252 4.86 3.28 -14.03
N CYS A 253 4.71 3.08 -15.34
CA CYS A 253 5.67 2.32 -16.14
C CYS A 253 5.78 2.88 -17.56
N THR A 254 6.91 2.61 -18.20
CA THR A 254 7.16 2.95 -19.60
C THR A 254 7.20 1.73 -20.52
N ASN A 255 7.49 0.55 -19.97
CA ASN A 255 7.55 -0.71 -20.70
C ASN A 255 7.10 -1.89 -19.83
N ASP A 256 6.73 -2.99 -20.49
CA ASP A 256 6.11 -4.17 -19.85
C ASP A 256 7.01 -4.84 -18.80
N CYS A 257 8.32 -4.82 -19.00
CA CYS A 257 9.28 -5.54 -18.18
C CYS A 257 9.61 -4.78 -16.88
N GLU A 258 9.22 -3.51 -16.79
CA GLU A 258 9.23 -2.79 -15.52
C GLU A 258 8.21 -3.36 -14.56
N CYS A 259 7.16 -4.07 -15.00
CA CYS A 259 6.08 -4.51 -14.12
C CYS A 259 6.28 -5.96 -13.63
N ALA A 260 5.94 -6.23 -12.37
CA ALA A 260 5.99 -7.59 -11.78
C ALA A 260 5.11 -8.60 -12.55
N SER A 261 4.04 -8.10 -13.17
CA SER A 261 3.13 -8.85 -14.04
C SER A 261 3.62 -9.02 -15.47
N GLY A 262 4.69 -8.32 -15.86
CA GLY A 262 5.14 -8.19 -17.24
C GLY A 262 4.19 -7.38 -18.12
N ILE A 263 3.30 -6.55 -17.56
CA ILE A 263 2.28 -5.80 -18.32
C ILE A 263 2.25 -4.33 -17.89
N CYS A 264 2.61 -3.44 -18.80
CA CYS A 264 2.52 -1.99 -18.67
C CYS A 264 1.52 -1.42 -19.69
N ARG A 265 0.39 -0.89 -19.23
CA ARG A 265 -0.67 -0.37 -20.11
C ARG A 265 -1.15 0.97 -19.61
N TYR A 266 -1.32 1.93 -20.52
CA TYR A 266 -1.68 3.31 -20.20
C TYR A 266 -0.71 3.99 -19.22
N GLY A 267 0.57 3.63 -19.29
CA GLY A 267 1.61 4.16 -18.41
C GLY A 267 1.52 3.63 -16.97
N GLN A 268 0.77 2.55 -16.72
CA GLN A 268 0.65 1.91 -15.41
C GLN A 268 0.81 0.39 -15.50
N CYS A 269 1.46 -0.18 -14.50
CA CYS A 269 1.55 -1.62 -14.39
C CYS A 269 0.17 -2.21 -14.15
N SER A 270 -0.17 -3.22 -14.93
CA SER A 270 -1.47 -3.88 -14.91
C SER A 270 -1.29 -5.38 -14.69
N ARG A 271 -2.36 -6.14 -14.49
CA ARG A 271 -2.32 -7.60 -14.62
C ARG A 271 -3.54 -8.05 -15.41
N ARG A 272 -3.46 -9.23 -16.00
CA ARG A 272 -4.65 -9.85 -16.59
C ARG A 272 -5.70 -10.09 -15.51
N CYS A 273 -6.94 -9.89 -15.90
CA CYS A 273 -8.11 -10.23 -15.12
C CYS A 273 -9.16 -10.86 -16.03
N ARG A 274 -10.07 -11.58 -15.41
CA ARG A 274 -11.28 -12.13 -16.02
C ARG A 274 -12.46 -11.88 -15.10
N ILE A 275 -13.63 -12.27 -15.55
CA ILE A 275 -14.87 -12.09 -14.79
C ILE A 275 -14.87 -13.00 -13.55
N ASP A 276 -14.26 -14.17 -13.68
CA ASP A 276 -14.02 -15.17 -12.64
C ASP A 276 -12.70 -14.97 -11.88
N ASP A 277 -11.79 -14.13 -12.40
CA ASP A 277 -10.53 -13.72 -11.75
C ASP A 277 -10.44 -12.18 -11.73
N PRO A 278 -11.22 -11.51 -10.86
CA PRO A 278 -11.28 -10.06 -10.83
C PRO A 278 -9.98 -9.45 -10.30
N CYS A 279 -9.77 -8.18 -10.62
CA CYS A 279 -8.63 -7.43 -10.12
C CYS A 279 -8.61 -7.35 -8.60
N PRO A 280 -7.39 -7.33 -8.00
CA PRO A 280 -7.24 -7.00 -6.60
C PRO A 280 -7.96 -5.68 -6.32
N GLN A 281 -8.99 -5.72 -5.48
CA GLN A 281 -9.94 -4.62 -5.33
C GLN A 281 -9.31 -3.38 -4.63
N ALA A 282 -8.11 -3.56 -4.09
CA ALA A 282 -7.22 -2.51 -3.59
C ALA A 282 -6.95 -1.37 -4.58
N GLY A 283 -6.84 -0.15 -4.05
CA GLY A 283 -6.63 1.08 -4.81
C GLY A 283 -7.79 1.40 -5.75
N GLY A 284 -8.92 0.69 -5.63
CA GLY A 284 -10.08 0.84 -6.49
C GLY A 284 -9.91 0.22 -7.87
N THR A 285 -8.89 -0.62 -8.11
CA THR A 285 -8.65 -1.14 -9.46
C THR A 285 -9.85 -1.96 -9.95
N LYS A 286 -10.22 -1.76 -11.21
CA LYS A 286 -11.32 -2.47 -11.87
C LYS A 286 -10.78 -3.31 -13.01
N CYS A 287 -11.41 -4.47 -13.20
CA CYS A 287 -11.17 -5.29 -14.37
C CYS A 287 -11.84 -4.62 -15.56
N VAL A 288 -11.01 -4.12 -16.46
CA VAL A 288 -11.43 -3.48 -17.70
C VAL A 288 -11.43 -4.55 -18.79
N LEU A 289 -12.61 -4.91 -19.26
CA LEU A 289 -12.81 -6.07 -20.12
C LEU A 289 -12.74 -5.70 -21.61
N ALA A 290 -12.08 -6.55 -22.39
CA ALA A 290 -12.19 -6.61 -23.84
C ALA A 290 -13.31 -7.59 -24.26
N ARG A 291 -13.74 -7.52 -25.52
CA ARG A 291 -14.82 -8.39 -26.07
C ARG A 291 -14.50 -9.87 -26.05
N ASN A 292 -13.23 -10.24 -26.04
CA ASN A 292 -12.80 -11.63 -25.95
C ASN A 292 -12.96 -12.20 -24.52
N GLY A 293 -13.36 -11.38 -23.52
CA GLY A 293 -13.52 -11.78 -22.13
C GLY A 293 -12.23 -11.74 -21.30
N GLU A 294 -11.11 -11.37 -21.92
CA GLU A 294 -9.89 -11.01 -21.20
C GLU A 294 -9.94 -9.54 -20.81
N GLY A 295 -9.29 -9.19 -19.70
CA GLY A 295 -9.24 -7.82 -19.25
C GLY A 295 -7.92 -7.50 -18.57
N LEU A 296 -7.79 -6.21 -18.23
CA LEU A 296 -6.65 -5.66 -17.53
C LEU A 296 -7.11 -4.93 -16.27
N CYS A 297 -6.32 -5.05 -15.22
CA CYS A 297 -6.52 -4.29 -14.00
C CYS A 297 -6.07 -2.86 -14.17
N MET A 298 -7.01 -1.93 -14.10
CA MET A 298 -6.73 -0.52 -14.20
C MET A 298 -7.15 0.19 -12.92
N SER A 299 -6.30 1.12 -12.47
CA SER A 299 -6.62 2.02 -11.37
C SER A 299 -7.82 2.93 -11.73
N PRO A 300 -8.56 3.43 -10.73
CA PRO A 300 -9.54 4.47 -10.94
C PRO A 300 -8.93 5.69 -11.62
N VAL A 301 -9.76 6.36 -12.38
CA VAL A 301 -9.45 7.63 -13.04
C VAL A 301 -10.05 8.76 -12.21
N PHE A 302 -9.26 9.79 -11.94
CA PHE A 302 -9.71 10.95 -11.17
C PHE A 302 -10.19 12.02 -12.15
N VAL A 303 -11.49 12.31 -12.15
CA VAL A 303 -12.11 13.30 -13.05
C VAL A 303 -12.54 14.52 -12.24
N GLY A 304 -11.98 15.70 -12.56
CA GLY A 304 -12.34 16.96 -11.90
C GLY A 304 -11.83 17.08 -10.46
N GLU A 305 -12.65 17.61 -9.56
CA GLU A 305 -12.36 17.86 -8.13
C GLU A 305 -12.30 16.57 -7.28
N GLY A 306 -11.54 15.56 -7.72
CA GLY A 306 -11.06 14.50 -6.81
C GLY A 306 -11.87 13.20 -6.72
N GLN A 307 -12.99 13.07 -7.43
CA GLN A 307 -13.78 11.83 -7.36
C GLN A 307 -13.15 10.72 -8.22
N ALA A 308 -12.74 9.63 -7.58
CA ALA A 308 -12.31 8.42 -8.26
C ALA A 308 -13.49 7.80 -9.03
N LYS A 309 -13.33 7.67 -10.34
CA LYS A 309 -14.30 7.08 -11.27
C LYS A 309 -13.76 5.77 -11.84
N TYR A 310 -14.68 4.89 -12.22
CA TYR A 310 -14.37 3.68 -12.95
C TYR A 310 -13.92 4.04 -14.38
N PRO A 311 -12.77 3.53 -14.85
CA PRO A 311 -12.28 3.79 -16.19
C PRO A 311 -13.20 3.18 -17.25
N LEU A 312 -13.12 3.69 -18.48
CA LEU A 312 -13.76 3.08 -19.66
C LEU A 312 -13.39 1.59 -19.76
N GLY A 313 -14.39 0.73 -19.97
CA GLY A 313 -14.34 -0.72 -20.04
C GLY A 313 -14.47 -1.45 -18.69
N ALA A 314 -14.47 -0.72 -17.56
CA ALA A 314 -14.71 -1.31 -16.24
C ALA A 314 -16.14 -1.83 -16.11
N GLN A 315 -16.34 -2.93 -15.40
CA GLN A 315 -17.67 -3.43 -15.09
C GLN A 315 -18.47 -2.44 -14.23
N CYS A 316 -19.75 -2.30 -14.55
CA CYS A 316 -20.68 -1.45 -13.83
C CYS A 316 -22.09 -2.03 -13.89
N SER A 317 -22.93 -1.62 -12.95
CA SER A 317 -24.38 -1.77 -13.03
C SER A 317 -25.04 -0.46 -13.47
N PRO A 318 -26.30 -0.48 -13.96
CA PRO A 318 -27.03 0.73 -14.31
C PRO A 318 -27.15 1.75 -13.16
N ARG A 319 -27.14 1.28 -11.91
CA ARG A 319 -27.15 2.13 -10.71
C ARG A 319 -25.82 2.85 -10.47
N GLU A 320 -24.74 2.30 -11.01
CA GLU A 320 -23.38 2.81 -10.89
C GLU A 320 -22.95 3.63 -12.12
N ALA A 321 -23.86 3.99 -13.03
CA ALA A 321 -23.51 4.80 -14.20
C ALA A 321 -22.77 6.11 -13.80
N HIS A 322 -23.17 6.72 -12.69
CA HIS A 322 -22.51 7.90 -12.12
C HIS A 322 -21.07 7.65 -11.62
N ARG A 323 -20.69 6.39 -11.39
CA ARG A 323 -19.34 5.98 -10.99
C ARG A 323 -18.43 5.79 -12.19
N CYS A 324 -18.96 5.59 -13.40
CA CYS A 324 -18.15 5.59 -14.63
C CYS A 324 -17.60 6.97 -14.92
N GLU A 325 -16.36 7.05 -15.43
CA GLU A 325 -15.77 8.34 -15.84
C GLU A 325 -16.58 9.02 -16.95
N SER A 326 -17.21 8.22 -17.81
CA SER A 326 -18.12 8.68 -18.85
C SER A 326 -19.52 9.05 -18.34
N GLY A 327 -19.82 8.78 -17.06
CA GLY A 327 -21.18 8.87 -16.51
C GLY A 327 -22.17 7.85 -17.11
N ARG A 328 -21.68 6.86 -17.87
CA ARG A 328 -22.52 5.95 -18.65
C ARG A 328 -22.07 4.50 -18.50
N CYS A 329 -23.03 3.66 -18.10
CA CYS A 329 -22.91 2.20 -18.06
C CYS A 329 -23.78 1.58 -19.17
N THR A 330 -23.20 0.84 -20.11
CA THR A 330 -23.93 0.21 -21.24
C THR A 330 -23.74 -1.30 -21.23
N PHE A 331 -24.79 -2.05 -21.56
CA PHE A 331 -24.68 -3.50 -21.67
C PHE A 331 -24.05 -3.92 -23.00
N VAL A 332 -23.00 -4.74 -22.91
CA VAL A 332 -22.29 -5.34 -24.04
C VAL A 332 -22.37 -6.85 -23.89
N ASP A 333 -22.53 -7.56 -25.01
CA ASP A 333 -22.46 -9.02 -25.04
C ASP A 333 -21.01 -9.47 -25.15
N ILE A 334 -20.55 -10.25 -24.18
CA ILE A 334 -19.24 -10.90 -24.16
C ILE A 334 -19.50 -12.40 -24.04
N ARG A 335 -19.19 -13.15 -25.10
CA ARG A 335 -19.37 -14.61 -25.16
C ARG A 335 -20.79 -15.10 -24.81
N GLY A 336 -21.83 -14.35 -25.20
CA GLY A 336 -23.23 -14.71 -24.96
C GLY A 336 -23.77 -14.30 -23.59
N VAL A 337 -23.00 -13.53 -22.81
CA VAL A 337 -23.42 -12.98 -21.52
C VAL A 337 -23.39 -11.45 -21.60
N ARG A 338 -24.45 -10.81 -21.11
CA ARG A 338 -24.56 -9.34 -21.08
C ARG A 338 -23.91 -8.78 -19.82
N TYR A 339 -22.91 -7.92 -20.03
CA TYR A 339 -22.21 -7.19 -18.96
C TYR A 339 -22.40 -5.70 -19.12
N GLY A 340 -22.66 -5.00 -18.02
CA GLY A 340 -22.61 -3.54 -18.00
C GLY A 340 -21.17 -3.08 -17.96
N LEU A 341 -20.75 -2.26 -18.92
CA LEU A 341 -19.41 -1.68 -19.00
C LEU A 341 -19.48 -0.16 -19.04
N CYS A 342 -18.57 0.49 -18.33
CA CYS A 342 -18.36 1.93 -18.43
C CYS A 342 -17.90 2.26 -19.84
N THR A 343 -18.65 3.07 -20.58
CA THR A 343 -18.32 3.39 -21.97
C THR A 343 -18.77 4.80 -22.31
N THR A 344 -18.16 5.41 -23.32
CA THR A 344 -18.70 6.59 -24.01
C THR A 344 -19.43 6.16 -25.29
N ALA A 345 -20.31 7.04 -25.78
CA ALA A 345 -20.95 6.86 -27.07
C ALA A 345 -19.99 7.28 -28.20
N CYS A 346 -20.06 6.60 -29.34
CA CYS A 346 -19.19 6.87 -30.48
C CYS A 346 -19.92 6.66 -31.82
N SER A 347 -19.46 7.36 -32.86
CA SER A 347 -19.85 7.13 -34.25
C SER A 347 -18.81 6.34 -35.05
N ASP A 348 -17.55 6.50 -34.68
CA ASP A 348 -16.37 5.91 -35.32
C ASP A 348 -15.23 5.81 -34.30
N ASP A 349 -14.13 5.16 -34.69
CA ASP A 349 -12.97 4.92 -33.82
C ASP A 349 -12.27 6.23 -33.39
N ALA A 350 -12.44 7.34 -34.11
CA ALA A 350 -11.84 8.62 -33.75
C ALA A 350 -12.57 9.32 -32.59
N ALA A 351 -13.82 8.93 -32.30
CA ALA A 351 -14.57 9.37 -31.14
C ALA A 351 -14.16 8.64 -29.84
N CYS A 352 -13.26 7.66 -29.93
CA CYS A 352 -12.84 6.83 -28.81
C CYS A 352 -11.46 7.25 -28.26
N ALA A 353 -11.25 6.99 -26.97
CA ALA A 353 -9.96 7.24 -26.32
C ALA A 353 -8.90 6.26 -26.87
N PRO A 354 -7.59 6.63 -26.83
CA PRO A 354 -6.53 5.72 -27.27
C PRO A 354 -6.63 4.33 -26.65
N GLY A 355 -6.48 3.28 -27.47
CA GLY A 355 -6.62 1.89 -27.03
C GLY A 355 -8.07 1.37 -26.94
N THR A 356 -9.05 2.17 -27.36
CA THR A 356 -10.45 1.74 -27.51
C THR A 356 -10.95 1.94 -28.94
N VAL A 357 -11.88 1.09 -29.38
CA VAL A 357 -12.49 1.10 -30.72
C VAL A 357 -14.00 1.21 -30.63
N CYS A 358 -14.61 1.92 -31.58
CA CYS A 358 -16.05 2.13 -31.62
C CYS A 358 -16.77 0.93 -32.21
N ARG A 359 -17.59 0.26 -31.39
CA ARG A 359 -18.38 -0.90 -31.83
C ARG A 359 -19.78 -0.76 -31.29
N GLU A 360 -20.77 -0.87 -32.18
CA GLU A 360 -22.19 -0.75 -31.83
C GLU A 360 -22.52 0.55 -31.06
N GLY A 361 -21.82 1.63 -31.41
CA GLY A 361 -21.99 2.95 -30.80
C GLY A 361 -21.37 3.11 -29.41
N SER A 362 -20.51 2.18 -28.97
CA SER A 362 -19.79 2.22 -27.69
C SER A 362 -18.28 2.03 -27.88
N CYS A 363 -17.47 2.78 -27.15
CA CYS A 363 -16.00 2.61 -27.14
C CYS A 363 -15.59 1.48 -26.20
N LEU A 364 -14.94 0.45 -26.74
CA LEU A 364 -14.51 -0.74 -26.00
C LEU A 364 -13.02 -0.97 -26.20
N LEU A 365 -12.36 -1.62 -25.22
CA LEU A 365 -10.96 -2.01 -25.38
C LEU A 365 -10.76 -2.85 -26.64
N ASP A 366 -9.71 -2.52 -27.39
CA ASP A 366 -9.27 -3.31 -28.54
C ASP A 366 -8.77 -4.70 -28.08
N GLU A 367 -8.82 -5.70 -28.95
CA GLU A 367 -8.64 -7.12 -28.61
C GLU A 367 -7.22 -7.50 -28.13
N GLN A 368 -6.28 -6.56 -28.06
CA GLN A 368 -4.88 -6.80 -27.73
C GLN A 368 -4.57 -6.64 -26.24
N VAL A 369 -4.96 -7.63 -25.43
CA VAL A 369 -4.26 -7.85 -24.15
C VAL A 369 -2.90 -8.47 -24.52
N ALA A 370 -1.86 -7.64 -24.66
CA ALA A 370 -0.57 -8.15 -25.13
C ALA A 370 0.05 -9.21 -24.20
N GLU A 371 0.91 -10.03 -24.78
CA GLU A 371 1.65 -11.10 -24.09
C GLU A 371 2.64 -10.48 -23.07
N PRO A 372 2.75 -11.04 -21.86
CA PRO A 372 3.69 -10.54 -20.86
C PRO A 372 5.14 -10.65 -21.34
N CYS A 373 6.00 -9.74 -20.87
CA CYS A 373 7.45 -9.82 -21.10
C CYS A 373 7.99 -11.21 -20.74
N THR A 374 8.77 -11.82 -21.65
CA THR A 374 9.44 -13.12 -21.43
C THR A 374 10.88 -12.98 -20.94
N SER A 375 11.42 -11.76 -20.94
CA SER A 375 12.70 -11.41 -20.34
C SER A 375 12.43 -10.52 -19.13
N GLY A 376 12.58 -11.07 -17.92
CA GLY A 376 12.65 -10.24 -16.72
C GLY A 376 13.84 -9.28 -16.80
N PRO A 377 13.92 -8.25 -15.95
CA PRO A 377 15.18 -7.55 -15.75
C PRO A 377 16.24 -8.59 -15.40
N ASP A 378 17.43 -8.49 -16.02
CA ASP A 378 18.57 -9.27 -15.57
C ASP A 378 18.70 -9.07 -14.05
N PRO A 379 18.88 -10.15 -13.26
CA PRO A 379 19.08 -10.01 -11.84
C PRO A 379 20.20 -8.98 -11.65
N VAL A 380 19.88 -7.89 -10.95
CA VAL A 380 20.89 -6.93 -10.52
C VAL A 380 21.86 -7.76 -9.69
N ASP A 381 23.04 -8.02 -10.25
CA ASP A 381 24.17 -8.54 -9.50
C ASP A 381 24.26 -7.66 -8.25
N PRO A 382 24.25 -8.20 -7.02
CA PRO A 382 24.52 -7.43 -5.82
C PRO A 382 25.99 -6.99 -5.88
N GLY A 383 26.27 -6.05 -6.78
CA GLY A 383 27.53 -5.40 -6.98
C GLY A 383 27.85 -4.67 -5.69
N GLU A 384 28.82 -5.24 -4.98
CA GLU A 384 29.63 -4.63 -3.94
C GLU A 384 28.84 -3.65 -3.07
N GLY A 385 28.22 -4.21 -2.03
CA GLY A 385 27.78 -3.42 -0.89
C GLY A 385 28.90 -2.47 -0.49
N CYS A 386 28.55 -1.18 -0.33
CA CYS A 386 29.43 -0.19 0.23
C CYS A 386 29.99 -0.72 1.55
N SER A 387 31.23 -1.23 1.52
CA SER A 387 31.96 -1.51 2.74
C SER A 387 32.33 -0.16 3.33
N CYS A 388 31.71 0.20 4.45
CA CYS A 388 32.28 1.20 5.32
C CYS A 388 33.63 0.66 5.81
N GLU A 389 34.73 1.01 5.13
CA GLU A 389 36.07 0.86 5.66
C GLU A 389 36.19 1.76 6.89
N GLY A 390 35.84 1.20 8.05
CA GLY A 390 36.26 1.72 9.33
C GLY A 390 37.78 1.69 9.35
N SER A 391 38.40 2.87 9.29
CA SER A 391 39.82 3.09 9.52
C SER A 391 40.20 2.61 10.92
N HIS A 392 40.51 1.33 11.03
CA HIS A 392 41.22 0.77 12.17
C HIS A 392 42.70 0.74 11.80
N THR A 393 43.41 1.76 12.28
CA THR A 393 44.87 1.74 12.41
C THR A 393 45.27 0.56 13.29
N SER A 394 45.67 -0.55 12.67
CA SER A 394 46.32 -1.66 13.37
C SER A 394 47.79 -1.74 12.96
N LEU A 395 48.64 -1.53 13.97
CA LEU A 395 50.08 -1.69 13.92
C LEU A 395 50.48 -3.04 13.33
N VAL A 396 51.38 -2.97 12.35
CA VAL A 396 52.13 -4.10 11.78
C VAL A 396 53.00 -4.74 12.86
N PHE A 397 52.76 -6.01 13.19
CA PHE A 397 53.75 -6.89 13.81
C PHE A 397 54.19 -7.95 12.80
N LEU A 398 55.40 -7.74 12.25
CA LEU A 398 56.14 -8.67 11.42
C LEU A 398 56.65 -9.85 12.27
N LEU A 399 56.27 -11.08 11.94
CA LEU A 399 57.04 -12.27 12.30
C LEU A 399 57.21 -13.19 11.08
N MET A 400 58.41 -13.07 10.51
CA MET A 400 58.98 -13.94 9.49
C MET A 400 59.25 -15.33 10.07
N SER A 401 58.77 -16.38 9.41
CA SER A 401 59.25 -17.76 9.64
C SER A 401 59.92 -18.29 8.37
N GLY A 402 61.25 -18.22 8.38
CA GLY A 402 62.12 -18.82 7.37
C GLY A 402 62.34 -20.30 7.66
N ALA A 403 62.12 -21.13 6.63
CA ALA A 403 62.47 -22.54 6.63
C ALA A 403 63.99 -22.72 6.52
N LEU A 404 64.59 -23.53 7.38
CA LEU A 404 65.88 -24.16 7.12
C LEU A 404 65.89 -25.62 7.60
N PHE A 405 66.11 -26.50 6.63
CA PHE A 405 66.41 -27.92 6.73
C PHE A 405 67.69 -28.18 7.53
N VAL A 406 67.66 -29.10 8.49
CA VAL A 406 68.83 -29.94 8.83
C VAL A 406 68.41 -31.38 9.08
N ARG A 407 69.22 -32.29 8.53
CA ARG A 407 69.04 -33.73 8.31
C ARG A 407 69.80 -34.53 9.38
N ARG A 408 69.35 -35.79 9.61
CA ARG A 408 69.99 -36.92 10.36
C ARG A 408 69.73 -36.90 11.89
N ARG A 409 69.54 -38.03 12.60
CA ARG A 409 69.83 -39.46 12.34
C ARG A 409 68.99 -40.30 13.33
N ARG A 410 68.46 -41.44 12.83
CA ARG A 410 68.38 -42.78 13.47
C ARG A 410 68.75 -42.87 14.96
N GLU A 411 67.84 -43.36 15.83
CA GLU A 411 67.73 -44.78 16.26
C GLU A 411 66.74 -44.99 17.42
N ARG A 412 65.94 -46.06 17.28
CA ARG A 412 65.52 -47.06 18.29
C ARG A 412 64.81 -46.62 19.57
N SER A 413 63.54 -47.04 19.67
CA SER A 413 62.93 -47.47 20.94
C SER A 413 63.75 -48.60 21.59
N PRO A 414 63.65 -48.76 22.92
CA PRO A 414 62.76 -49.82 23.40
C PRO A 414 62.00 -49.49 24.71
N ILE A 415 60.81 -50.10 24.82
CA ILE A 415 60.28 -50.86 25.98
C ILE A 415 60.25 -50.07 27.32
N ARG A 416 59.09 -49.79 27.91
CA ARG A 416 58.15 -50.76 28.48
C ARG A 416 56.81 -50.12 28.78
#